data_AF-A0A969AWH4-F1
#
_entry.id   AF-A0A969AWH4-F1
#
_cell.length_a   1.000
_cell.length_b   1.000
_cell.length_c   1.000
_cell.angle_alpha   90.00
_cell.angle_beta   90.00
_cell.angle_gamma   90.00
#
_symmetry.space_group_name_H-M   'P 1'
#
loop_
_entity.id
_entity.type
_entity.pdbx_description
1 polymer ?
#
loop_
_entity_poly.entity_id
_entity_poly.type
_entity_poly.pdbx_seq_one_letter_code
_entity_poly.pdbx_strand_id
1 'polypeptide(L)'
;MKQSIVLLFAAILVAFSCVSKKENDQVVMENEELKAELARAQLAVSTLEEVGTLMDSIDKARNALKLELEAGTNYDDYLQRMNDINNYVSDTEAKIASLEQELNKSSSNNQSYIKTINKLKADLADKSNELTELQTTVENYKQENTDLLNTVDLKTTQIADLESNIAMKMEELNLIENRIQELMKKSQMSEADANYALGEALEEAAKRTKLAPKKKKETLQEALDYYQKSLDLGRQDAQAKIDELKEKV
;
A
#
# COMPACT_ATOMS: atom_id res chain seq x y z
N MET A 1 97.80 -55.67 13.21
CA MET A 1 96.61 -55.19 13.97
C MET A 1 96.08 -53.82 13.54
N LYS A 2 96.86 -52.89 12.97
CA LYS A 2 96.33 -51.57 12.52
C LYS A 2 95.58 -51.59 11.18
N GLN A 3 95.87 -52.50 10.26
CA GLN A 3 95.17 -52.57 8.95
C GLN A 3 93.78 -53.22 9.02
N SER A 4 93.54 -54.12 9.97
CA SER A 4 92.24 -54.80 10.11
C SER A 4 91.16 -53.89 10.72
N ILE A 5 91.53 -52.88 11.50
CA ILE A 5 90.59 -51.92 12.11
C ILE A 5 90.12 -50.88 11.08
N VAL A 6 90.98 -50.48 10.14
CA VAL A 6 90.63 -49.54 9.05
C VAL A 6 89.64 -50.17 8.05
N LEU A 7 89.80 -51.46 7.76
CA LEU A 7 88.87 -52.19 6.88
C LEU A 7 87.51 -52.42 7.52
N LEU A 8 87.45 -52.63 8.85
CA LEU A 8 86.18 -52.79 9.56
C LEU A 8 85.39 -51.46 9.65
N PHE A 9 86.08 -50.33 9.83
CA PHE A 9 85.45 -49.01 9.83
C PHE A 9 84.99 -48.57 8.43
N ALA A 10 85.71 -48.93 7.37
CA ALA A 10 85.30 -48.66 5.99
C ALA A 10 84.05 -49.47 5.59
N ALA A 11 83.93 -50.72 6.06
CA ALA A 11 82.76 -51.56 5.79
C ALA A 11 81.48 -51.06 6.48
N ILE A 12 81.61 -50.47 7.69
CA ILE A 12 80.47 -49.91 8.44
C ILE A 12 80.00 -48.57 7.82
N LEU A 13 80.92 -47.77 7.27
CA LEU A 13 80.59 -46.51 6.56
C LEU A 13 79.90 -46.74 5.20
N VAL A 14 80.19 -47.84 4.50
CA VAL A 14 79.53 -48.21 3.23
C VAL A 14 78.15 -48.84 3.47
N ALA A 15 77.93 -49.49 4.62
CA ALA A 15 76.64 -50.06 4.97
C ALA A 15 75.57 -49.02 5.34
N PHE A 16 75.97 -47.83 5.81
CA PHE A 16 75.07 -46.70 6.06
C PHE A 16 74.88 -45.76 4.86
N SER A 17 75.59 -45.97 3.74
CA SER A 17 75.47 -45.13 2.54
C SER A 17 74.54 -45.67 1.45
N CYS A 18 73.86 -46.80 1.69
CA CYS A 18 72.90 -47.38 0.75
C CYS A 18 71.47 -47.24 1.27
N VAL A 19 71.00 -46.01 1.49
CA VAL A 19 69.58 -45.73 1.19
C VAL A 19 69.47 -45.98 -0.32
N SER A 20 68.65 -46.95 -0.72
CA SER A 20 68.52 -47.25 -2.14
C SER A 20 67.98 -45.99 -2.84
N LYS A 21 68.61 -45.58 -3.95
CA LYS A 21 68.19 -44.39 -4.71
C LYS A 21 66.67 -44.41 -5.00
N LYS A 22 66.12 -45.61 -5.17
CA LYS A 22 64.69 -45.88 -5.39
C LYS A 22 63.81 -45.56 -4.17
N GLU A 23 64.23 -45.89 -2.95
CA GLU A 23 63.50 -45.48 -1.73
C GLU A 23 63.60 -43.97 -1.50
N ASN A 24 64.76 -43.37 -1.76
CA ASN A 24 64.91 -41.92 -1.66
C ASN A 24 64.01 -41.20 -2.68
N ASP A 25 63.96 -41.69 -3.93
CA ASP A 25 63.08 -41.15 -4.97
C ASP A 25 61.60 -41.34 -4.62
N GLN A 26 61.22 -42.48 -4.02
CA GLN A 26 59.86 -42.72 -3.50
C GLN A 26 59.48 -41.75 -2.38
N VAL A 27 60.36 -41.58 -1.39
CA VAL A 27 60.14 -40.66 -0.27
C VAL A 27 60.03 -39.22 -0.76
N VAL A 28 60.83 -38.81 -1.76
CA VAL A 28 60.73 -37.49 -2.38
C VAL A 28 59.38 -37.30 -3.07
N MET A 29 58.92 -38.29 -3.85
CA MET A 29 57.60 -38.24 -4.50
C MET A 29 56.46 -38.19 -3.47
N GLU A 30 56.50 -39.01 -2.41
CA GLU A 30 55.50 -38.97 -1.34
C GLU A 30 55.53 -37.62 -0.59
N ASN A 31 56.71 -37.04 -0.37
CA ASN A 31 56.82 -35.74 0.29
C ASN A 31 56.25 -34.61 -0.60
N GLU A 32 56.49 -34.69 -1.91
CA GLU A 32 55.90 -33.75 -2.88
C GLU A 32 54.38 -33.91 -2.96
N GLU A 33 53.86 -35.14 -2.94
CA GLU A 33 52.43 -35.43 -2.91
C GLU A 33 51.78 -34.92 -1.62
N LEU A 34 52.38 -35.20 -0.45
CA LEU A 34 51.90 -34.72 0.85
C LEU A 34 51.94 -33.19 0.95
N LYS A 35 52.95 -32.53 0.38
CA LYS A 35 52.99 -31.05 0.30
C LYS A 35 51.88 -30.51 -0.59
N ALA A 36 51.62 -31.15 -1.73
CA ALA A 36 50.52 -30.78 -2.61
C ALA A 36 49.15 -31.00 -1.94
N GLU A 37 48.99 -32.08 -1.17
CA GLU A 37 47.77 -32.37 -0.41
C GLU A 37 47.56 -31.38 0.74
N LEU A 38 48.62 -31.02 1.49
CA LEU A 38 48.57 -30.01 2.53
C LEU A 38 48.18 -28.63 1.98
N ALA A 39 48.76 -28.22 0.85
CA ALA A 39 48.42 -26.97 0.19
C ALA A 39 46.95 -26.93 -0.26
N ARG A 40 46.44 -28.03 -0.82
CA ARG A 40 45.01 -28.16 -1.19
C ARG A 40 44.10 -28.12 0.04
N ALA A 41 44.48 -28.79 1.13
CA ALA A 41 43.71 -28.76 2.37
C ALA A 41 43.65 -27.35 2.97
N GLN A 42 44.76 -26.61 2.95
CA GLN A 42 44.79 -25.21 3.40
C GLN A 42 43.91 -24.30 2.53
N LEU A 43 43.96 -24.46 1.20
CA LEU A 43 43.07 -23.74 0.28
C LEU A 43 41.60 -24.09 0.54
N ALA A 44 41.28 -25.36 0.74
CA ALA A 44 39.93 -25.81 1.02
C ALA A 44 39.38 -25.21 2.32
N VAL A 45 40.20 -25.15 3.39
CA VAL A 45 39.82 -24.49 4.66
C VAL A 45 39.58 -23.00 4.45
N SER A 46 40.48 -22.29 3.76
CA SER A 46 40.32 -20.85 3.46
C SER A 46 39.04 -20.57 2.67
N THR A 47 38.77 -21.35 1.63
CA THR A 47 37.56 -21.17 0.81
C THR A 47 36.29 -21.49 1.61
N LEU A 48 36.31 -22.49 2.50
CA LEU A 48 35.18 -22.80 3.38
C LEU A 48 34.91 -21.68 4.39
N GLU A 49 35.96 -21.04 4.93
CA GLU A 49 35.82 -19.86 5.79
C GLU A 49 35.18 -18.70 5.03
N GLU A 50 35.65 -18.42 3.81
CA GLU A 50 35.06 -17.39 2.95
C GLU A 50 33.59 -17.68 2.62
N VAL A 51 33.26 -18.92 2.25
CA VAL A 51 31.88 -19.35 2.02
C VAL A 51 31.04 -19.15 3.28
N GLY A 52 31.56 -19.49 4.45
CA GLY A 52 30.89 -19.24 5.74
C GLY A 52 30.57 -17.76 5.95
N THR A 53 31.52 -16.86 5.70
CA THR A 53 31.30 -15.41 5.82
C THR A 53 30.25 -14.86 4.84
N LEU A 54 30.20 -15.41 3.62
CA LEU A 54 29.18 -15.06 2.64
C LEU A 54 27.80 -15.58 3.07
N MET A 55 27.71 -16.80 3.58
CA MET A 55 26.45 -17.35 4.10
C MET A 55 25.91 -16.55 5.30
N ASP A 56 26.78 -16.13 6.22
CA ASP A 56 26.40 -15.25 7.33
C ASP A 56 25.89 -13.89 6.81
N SER A 57 26.49 -13.38 5.73
CA SER A 57 26.07 -12.13 5.10
C SER A 57 24.69 -12.27 4.44
N ILE A 58 24.45 -13.39 3.74
CA ILE A 58 23.13 -13.75 3.20
C ILE A 58 22.10 -13.81 4.31
N ASP A 59 22.41 -14.46 5.44
CA ASP A 59 21.49 -14.58 6.58
C ASP A 59 21.15 -13.24 7.21
N LYS A 60 22.15 -12.39 7.44
CA LYS A 60 21.93 -11.05 7.99
C LYS A 60 21.05 -10.21 7.07
N ALA A 61 21.38 -10.19 5.78
CA ALA A 61 20.65 -9.39 4.80
C ALA A 61 19.21 -9.90 4.63
N ARG A 62 18.99 -11.21 4.56
CA ARG A 62 17.66 -11.81 4.48
C ARG A 62 16.81 -11.56 5.73
N ASN A 63 17.40 -11.69 6.92
CA ASN A 63 16.67 -11.43 8.17
C ASN A 63 16.30 -9.94 8.31
N ALA A 64 17.19 -9.05 7.92
CA ALA A 64 16.89 -7.61 7.87
C ALA A 64 15.74 -7.33 6.90
N LEU A 65 15.78 -7.95 5.71
CA LEU A 65 14.76 -7.82 4.68
C LEU A 65 13.39 -8.32 5.15
N LYS A 66 13.33 -9.40 5.93
CA LYS A 66 12.10 -9.89 6.55
C LYS A 66 11.54 -8.92 7.60
N LEU A 67 12.39 -8.40 8.50
CA LEU A 67 11.98 -7.45 9.52
C LEU A 67 11.45 -6.15 8.91
N GLU A 68 12.11 -5.68 7.86
CA GLU A 68 11.75 -4.45 7.15
C GLU A 68 10.46 -4.60 6.35
N LEU A 69 10.21 -5.79 5.78
CA LEU A 69 8.93 -6.13 5.17
C LEU A 69 7.77 -6.05 6.18
N GLU A 70 7.98 -6.56 7.39
CA GLU A 70 6.99 -6.46 8.48
C GLU A 70 6.82 -5.02 8.99
N ALA A 71 7.88 -4.20 8.93
CA ALA A 71 7.88 -2.81 9.38
C ALA A 71 7.38 -1.80 8.32
N GLY A 72 7.22 -2.22 7.06
CA GLY A 72 6.72 -1.38 5.97
C GLY A 72 7.72 -0.36 5.42
N THR A 73 8.99 -0.73 5.23
CA THR A 73 10.01 0.14 4.62
C THR A 73 9.77 0.45 3.14
N ASN A 74 10.54 1.39 2.58
CA ASN A 74 10.45 1.76 1.16
C ASN A 74 10.83 0.59 0.22
N TYR A 75 10.12 0.47 -0.90
CA TYR A 75 10.32 -0.56 -1.92
C TYR A 75 11.69 -0.48 -2.60
N ASP A 76 12.22 0.73 -2.81
CA ASP A 76 13.53 0.91 -3.44
C ASP A 76 14.67 0.31 -2.58
N ASP A 77 14.58 0.48 -1.26
CA ASP A 77 15.54 -0.08 -0.31
C ASP A 77 15.50 -1.62 -0.33
N TYR A 78 14.32 -2.19 -0.53
CA TYR A 78 14.13 -3.64 -0.65
C TYR A 78 14.78 -4.19 -1.92
N LEU A 79 14.55 -3.53 -3.06
CA LEU A 79 15.13 -3.93 -4.35
C LEU A 79 16.66 -3.92 -4.31
N GLN A 80 17.25 -2.87 -3.73
CA GLN A 80 18.69 -2.78 -3.60
C GLN A 80 19.25 -3.94 -2.76
N ARG A 81 18.65 -4.20 -1.59
CA ARG A 81 19.07 -5.29 -0.71
C ARG A 81 18.88 -6.66 -1.34
N MET A 82 17.81 -6.85 -2.10
CA MET A 82 17.56 -8.08 -2.84
C MET A 82 18.66 -8.34 -3.87
N ASN A 83 19.10 -7.29 -4.58
CA ASN A 83 20.22 -7.39 -5.51
C ASN A 83 21.54 -7.72 -4.79
N ASP A 84 21.79 -7.10 -3.64
CA ASP A 84 22.99 -7.39 -2.83
C ASP A 84 23.00 -8.86 -2.37
N ILE A 85 21.85 -9.39 -1.92
CA ILE A 85 21.73 -10.80 -1.53
C ILE A 85 21.95 -11.73 -2.72
N ASN A 86 21.36 -11.42 -3.88
CA ASN A 86 21.57 -12.21 -5.10
C ASN A 86 23.04 -12.27 -5.51
N ASN A 87 23.77 -11.16 -5.36
CA ASN A 87 25.21 -11.13 -5.61
C ASN A 87 25.96 -12.05 -4.63
N TYR A 88 25.65 -11.98 -3.34
CA TYR A 88 26.27 -12.88 -2.35
C TYR A 88 25.95 -14.36 -2.61
N VAL A 89 24.72 -14.68 -3.02
CA VAL A 89 24.34 -16.05 -3.41
C VAL A 89 25.19 -16.50 -4.59
N SER A 90 25.28 -15.69 -5.65
CA SER A 90 26.05 -16.01 -6.85
C SER A 90 27.55 -16.21 -6.55
N ASP A 91 28.14 -15.33 -5.74
CA ASP A 91 29.54 -15.45 -5.31
C ASP A 91 29.77 -16.73 -4.48
N THR A 92 28.81 -17.08 -3.64
CA THR A 92 28.86 -18.30 -2.81
C THR A 92 28.77 -19.56 -3.69
N GLU A 93 27.85 -19.58 -4.67
CA GLU A 93 27.71 -20.68 -5.63
C GLU A 93 29.01 -20.88 -6.42
N ALA A 94 29.62 -19.80 -6.91
CA ALA A 94 30.87 -19.85 -7.66
C ALA A 94 32.02 -20.42 -6.82
N LYS A 95 32.15 -20.00 -5.56
CA LYS A 95 33.20 -20.50 -4.65
C LYS A 95 32.99 -21.96 -4.27
N ILE A 96 31.75 -22.38 -3.99
CA ILE A 96 31.44 -23.79 -3.73
C ILE A 96 31.76 -24.64 -4.96
N ALA A 97 31.36 -24.20 -6.16
CA ALA A 97 31.63 -24.94 -7.40
C ALA A 97 33.14 -25.09 -7.68
N SER A 98 33.93 -24.03 -7.47
CA SER A 98 35.39 -24.07 -7.61
C SER A 98 36.00 -25.06 -6.61
N LEU A 99 35.57 -25.00 -5.35
CA LEU A 99 36.06 -25.87 -4.28
C LEU A 99 35.74 -27.35 -4.57
N GLU A 100 34.53 -27.64 -5.04
CA GLU A 100 34.11 -28.98 -5.46
C GLU A 100 34.98 -29.51 -6.62
N GLN A 101 35.27 -28.66 -7.61
CA GLN A 101 36.12 -29.03 -8.74
C GLN A 101 37.56 -29.31 -8.31
N GLU A 102 38.13 -28.54 -7.39
CA GLU A 102 39.48 -28.75 -6.87
C GLU A 102 39.59 -30.03 -6.04
N LEU A 103 38.59 -30.33 -5.21
CA LEU A 103 38.60 -31.53 -4.37
C LEU A 103 38.37 -32.82 -5.16
N ASN A 104 37.59 -32.76 -6.24
CA ASN A 104 37.36 -33.90 -7.15
C ASN A 104 38.61 -34.31 -7.95
N LYS A 105 39.62 -33.44 -8.08
CA LYS A 105 40.90 -33.75 -8.74
C LYS A 105 41.87 -34.55 -7.85
N SER A 106 41.51 -34.79 -6.59
CA SER A 106 42.37 -35.38 -5.56
C SER A 106 41.87 -36.77 -5.15
N SER A 107 42.76 -37.77 -5.11
CA SER A 107 42.37 -39.17 -4.85
C SER A 107 42.26 -39.45 -3.34
N SER A 108 41.15 -40.10 -2.95
CA SER A 108 40.91 -40.80 -1.67
C SER A 108 40.65 -40.00 -0.37
N ASN A 109 41.40 -38.94 -0.01
CA ASN A 109 41.33 -38.38 1.37
C ASN A 109 40.32 -37.24 1.61
N ASN A 110 39.62 -36.74 0.58
CA ASN A 110 38.77 -35.53 0.69
C ASN A 110 37.29 -35.79 1.01
N GLN A 111 36.91 -37.01 1.41
CA GLN A 111 35.52 -37.38 1.68
C GLN A 111 34.83 -36.50 2.74
N SER A 112 35.56 -35.99 3.72
CA SER A 112 35.02 -35.06 4.74
C SER A 112 34.63 -33.71 4.15
N TYR A 113 35.48 -33.11 3.31
CA TYR A 113 35.21 -31.83 2.67
C TYR A 113 34.03 -31.90 1.69
N ILE A 114 33.91 -33.00 0.94
CA ILE A 114 32.77 -33.21 0.03
C ILE A 114 31.44 -33.22 0.79
N LYS A 115 31.39 -33.83 1.98
CA LYS A 115 30.17 -33.80 2.82
C LYS A 115 29.83 -32.39 3.28
N THR A 116 30.82 -31.62 3.70
CA THR A 116 30.63 -30.21 4.09
C THR A 116 30.12 -29.37 2.91
N ILE A 117 30.69 -29.55 1.72
CA ILE A 117 30.26 -28.84 0.51
C ILE A 117 28.83 -29.19 0.15
N ASN A 118 28.46 -30.47 0.17
CA ASN A 118 27.09 -30.89 -0.11
C ASN A 118 26.10 -30.27 0.88
N LYS A 119 26.49 -30.15 2.16
CA LYS A 119 25.69 -29.44 3.15
C LYS A 119 25.56 -27.96 2.82
N LEU A 120 26.65 -27.27 2.49
CA LEU A 120 26.63 -25.85 2.12
C LEU A 120 25.79 -25.59 0.86
N LYS A 121 25.82 -26.51 -0.12
CA LYS A 121 24.95 -26.45 -1.31
C LYS A 121 23.48 -26.59 -0.95
N ALA A 122 23.14 -27.52 -0.06
CA ALA A 122 21.77 -27.68 0.42
C ALA A 122 21.30 -26.43 1.18
N ASP A 123 22.11 -25.96 2.14
CA ASP A 123 21.81 -24.77 2.94
C ASP A 123 21.66 -23.52 2.05
N LEU A 124 22.50 -23.37 1.02
CA LEU A 124 22.42 -22.26 0.06
C LEU A 124 21.17 -22.36 -0.83
N ALA A 125 20.82 -23.57 -1.27
CA ALA A 125 19.60 -23.81 -2.05
C ALA A 125 18.35 -23.44 -1.24
N ASP A 126 18.28 -23.84 0.04
CA ASP A 126 17.18 -23.48 0.93
C ASP A 126 17.08 -21.96 1.11
N LYS A 127 18.21 -21.27 1.30
CA LYS A 127 18.25 -19.80 1.40
C LYS A 127 17.79 -19.13 0.09
N SER A 128 18.18 -19.66 -1.06
CA SER A 128 17.80 -19.16 -2.38
C SER A 128 16.30 -19.33 -2.66
N ASN A 129 15.72 -20.45 -2.22
CA ASN A 129 14.28 -20.68 -2.29
C ASN A 129 13.51 -19.67 -1.43
N GLU A 130 13.92 -19.45 -0.18
CA GLU A 130 13.29 -18.45 0.71
C GLU A 130 13.40 -17.03 0.12
N LEU A 131 14.53 -16.70 -0.52
CA LEU A 131 14.71 -15.43 -1.22
C LEU A 131 13.69 -15.25 -2.35
N THR A 132 13.44 -16.31 -3.12
CA THR A 132 12.46 -16.31 -4.21
C THR A 132 11.04 -16.10 -3.70
N GLU A 133 10.69 -16.70 -2.56
CA GLU A 133 9.40 -16.50 -1.89
C GLU A 133 9.23 -15.05 -1.40
N LEU A 134 10.28 -14.47 -0.82
CA LEU A 134 10.30 -13.08 -0.40
C LEU A 134 10.17 -12.12 -1.60
N GLN A 135 10.87 -12.38 -2.71
CA GLN A 135 10.73 -11.62 -3.95
C GLN A 135 9.29 -11.63 -4.46
N THR A 136 8.67 -12.82 -4.50
CA THR A 136 7.29 -12.99 -4.95
C THR A 136 6.32 -12.23 -4.04
N THR A 137 6.52 -12.31 -2.73
CA THR A 137 5.69 -11.60 -1.74
C THR A 137 5.75 -10.09 -1.94
N VAL A 138 6.94 -9.54 -2.16
CA VAL A 138 7.07 -8.09 -2.40
C VAL A 138 6.45 -7.63 -3.70
N GLU A 139 6.57 -8.41 -4.78
CA GLU A 139 5.91 -8.03 -6.03
C GLU A 139 4.38 -8.08 -5.88
N ASN A 140 3.85 -9.05 -5.12
CA ASN A 140 2.42 -9.09 -4.80
C ASN A 140 1.98 -7.85 -3.99
N TYR A 141 2.73 -7.46 -2.95
CA TYR A 141 2.39 -6.26 -2.17
C TYR A 141 2.50 -4.98 -2.98
N LYS A 142 3.46 -4.88 -3.90
CA LYS A 142 3.57 -3.75 -4.83
C LYS A 142 2.35 -3.66 -5.75
N GLN A 143 1.90 -4.79 -6.29
CA GLN A 143 0.71 -4.85 -7.12
C GLN A 143 -0.53 -4.46 -6.31
N GLU A 144 -0.71 -5.04 -5.12
CA GLU A 144 -1.83 -4.73 -4.22
C GLU A 144 -1.85 -3.24 -3.84
N ASN A 145 -0.71 -2.66 -3.50
CA ASN A 145 -0.60 -1.23 -3.24
C ASN A 145 -0.97 -0.37 -4.45
N THR A 146 -0.57 -0.78 -5.66
CA THR A 146 -0.94 -0.09 -6.90
C THR A 146 -2.45 -0.14 -7.14
N ASP A 147 -3.07 -1.29 -6.91
CA ASP A 147 -4.52 -1.48 -7.07
C ASP A 147 -5.31 -0.68 -6.02
N LEU A 148 -4.79 -0.61 -4.78
CA LEU A 148 -5.35 0.22 -3.72
C LEU A 148 -5.26 1.71 -4.06
N LEU A 149 -4.11 2.19 -4.56
CA LEU A 149 -3.96 3.57 -5.01
C LEU A 149 -4.95 3.93 -6.11
N ASN A 150 -5.07 3.08 -7.14
CA ASN A 150 -6.06 3.27 -8.21
C ASN A 150 -7.49 3.33 -7.66
N THR A 151 -7.81 2.48 -6.68
CA THR A 151 -9.12 2.48 -6.03
C THR A 151 -9.36 3.78 -5.27
N VAL A 152 -8.37 4.29 -4.53
CA VAL A 152 -8.45 5.55 -3.80
C VAL A 152 -8.65 6.72 -4.77
N ASP A 153 -7.95 6.75 -5.90
CA ASP A 153 -8.11 7.79 -6.92
C ASP A 153 -9.51 7.79 -7.55
N LEU A 154 -10.02 6.60 -7.87
CA LEU A 154 -11.40 6.43 -8.36
C LEU A 154 -12.43 6.90 -7.33
N LYS A 155 -12.23 6.57 -6.05
CA LYS A 155 -13.12 7.00 -4.96
C LYS A 155 -13.06 8.51 -4.74
N THR A 156 -11.87 9.09 -4.82
CA THR A 156 -11.67 10.54 -4.70
C THR A 156 -12.41 11.28 -5.81
N THR A 157 -12.31 10.79 -7.04
CA THR A 157 -13.04 11.34 -8.20
C THR A 157 -14.55 11.21 -8.00
N GLN A 158 -15.03 10.03 -7.57
CA GLN A 158 -16.46 9.81 -7.27
C GLN A 158 -16.98 10.76 -6.19
N ILE A 159 -16.20 11.01 -5.14
CA ILE A 159 -16.56 11.96 -4.07
C ILE A 159 -16.70 13.37 -4.64
N ALA A 160 -15.73 13.83 -5.44
CA ALA A 160 -15.79 15.16 -6.05
C ALA A 160 -17.02 15.33 -6.96
N ASP A 161 -17.35 14.31 -7.76
CA ASP A 161 -18.56 14.32 -8.60
C ASP A 161 -19.84 14.36 -7.76
N LEU A 162 -19.90 13.61 -6.66
CA LEU A 162 -21.04 13.63 -5.75
C LEU A 162 -21.19 14.98 -5.04
N GLU A 163 -20.09 15.59 -4.59
CA GLU A 163 -20.10 16.93 -3.99
C GLU A 163 -20.61 17.99 -4.97
N SER A 164 -20.17 17.94 -6.23
CA SER A 164 -20.68 18.81 -7.30
C SER A 164 -22.18 18.62 -7.53
N ASN A 165 -22.64 17.37 -7.59
CA ASN A 165 -24.06 17.06 -7.73
C ASN A 165 -24.90 17.57 -6.54
N ILE A 166 -24.40 17.43 -5.32
CA ILE A 166 -25.05 17.97 -4.12
C ILE A 166 -25.16 19.49 -4.22
N ALA A 167 -24.09 20.18 -4.61
CA ALA A 167 -24.10 21.64 -4.76
C ALA A 167 -25.16 22.11 -5.78
N MET A 168 -25.22 21.47 -6.96
CA MET A 168 -26.24 21.77 -7.97
C MET A 168 -27.66 21.52 -7.44
N LYS A 169 -27.88 20.42 -6.72
CA LYS A 169 -29.20 20.10 -6.14
C LYS A 169 -29.61 21.09 -5.05
N MET A 170 -28.67 21.59 -4.25
CA MET A 170 -28.94 22.64 -3.27
C MET A 170 -29.34 23.96 -3.95
N GLU A 171 -28.70 24.33 -5.05
CA GLU A 171 -29.08 25.51 -5.83
C GLU A 171 -30.47 25.35 -6.44
N GLU A 172 -30.77 24.20 -7.06
CA GLU A 172 -32.11 23.87 -7.56
C GLU A 172 -33.18 23.97 -6.47
N LEU A 173 -32.89 23.45 -5.27
CA LEU A 173 -33.81 23.51 -4.14
C LEU A 173 -34.10 24.96 -3.73
N ASN A 174 -33.06 25.79 -3.59
CA ASN A 174 -33.22 27.21 -3.27
C ASN A 174 -34.08 27.94 -4.31
N LEU A 175 -33.89 27.66 -5.60
CA LEU A 175 -34.70 28.25 -6.68
C LEU A 175 -36.17 27.84 -6.57
N ILE A 176 -36.44 26.57 -6.29
CA ILE A 176 -37.81 26.05 -6.11
C ILE A 176 -38.45 26.69 -4.87
N GLU A 177 -37.74 26.78 -3.75
CA GLU A 177 -38.23 27.41 -2.53
C GLU A 177 -38.61 28.88 -2.75
N ASN A 178 -37.76 29.64 -3.43
CA ASN A 178 -38.06 31.03 -3.80
C ASN A 178 -39.31 31.12 -4.67
N ARG A 179 -39.43 30.24 -5.68
CA ARG A 179 -40.61 30.19 -6.55
C ARG A 179 -41.89 29.83 -5.79
N ILE A 180 -41.81 28.92 -4.81
CA ILE A 180 -42.95 28.58 -3.94
C ILE A 180 -43.35 29.81 -3.13
N GLN A 181 -42.41 30.52 -2.52
CA GLN A 181 -42.71 31.73 -1.75
C GLN A 181 -43.35 32.82 -2.63
N GLU A 182 -42.86 33.03 -3.85
CA GLU A 182 -43.46 33.95 -4.80
C GLU A 182 -44.89 33.56 -5.19
N LEU A 183 -45.13 32.27 -5.47
CA LEU A 183 -46.46 31.76 -5.79
C LEU A 183 -47.42 31.91 -4.60
N MET A 184 -46.96 31.62 -3.38
CA MET A 184 -47.76 31.82 -2.17
C MET A 184 -48.15 33.29 -1.99
N LYS A 185 -47.19 34.22 -2.13
CA LYS A 185 -47.48 35.66 -2.06
C LYS A 185 -48.47 36.09 -3.15
N LYS A 186 -48.27 35.65 -4.39
CA LYS A 186 -49.17 35.96 -5.50
C LYS A 186 -50.57 35.41 -5.27
N SER A 187 -50.68 34.19 -4.74
CA SER A 187 -51.97 33.57 -4.41
C SER A 187 -52.68 34.36 -3.30
N GLN A 188 -51.96 34.72 -2.23
CA GLN A 188 -52.50 35.53 -1.14
C GLN A 188 -52.99 36.89 -1.63
N MET A 189 -52.20 37.59 -2.45
CA MET A 189 -52.62 38.87 -3.04
C MET A 189 -53.88 38.71 -3.91
N SER A 190 -53.91 37.68 -4.77
CA SER A 190 -55.06 37.42 -5.63
C SER A 190 -56.33 37.08 -4.83
N GLU A 191 -56.19 36.35 -3.72
CA GLU A 191 -57.29 36.03 -2.83
C GLU A 191 -57.77 37.26 -2.05
N ALA A 192 -56.83 38.11 -1.59
CA ALA A 192 -57.14 39.38 -0.97
C ALA A 192 -57.92 40.30 -1.93
N ASP A 193 -57.49 40.36 -3.19
CA ASP A 193 -58.15 41.15 -4.25
C ASP A 193 -59.55 40.64 -4.58
N ALA A 194 -59.73 39.31 -4.65
CA ALA A 194 -61.03 38.71 -4.88
C ALA A 194 -62.01 39.01 -3.74
N ASN A 195 -61.56 38.88 -2.49
CA ASN A 195 -62.38 39.23 -1.32
C ASN A 195 -62.74 40.72 -1.29
N TYR A 196 -61.80 41.61 -1.62
CA TYR A 196 -62.06 43.05 -1.71
C TYR A 196 -63.12 43.36 -2.76
N ALA A 197 -62.99 42.79 -3.97
CA ALA A 197 -63.95 42.99 -5.05
C ALA A 197 -65.36 42.46 -4.71
N LEU A 198 -65.44 41.34 -3.97
CA LEU A 198 -66.71 40.85 -3.43
C LEU A 198 -67.32 41.82 -2.41
N GLY A 199 -66.50 42.38 -1.52
CA GLY A 199 -66.91 43.43 -0.59
C GLY A 199 -67.49 44.66 -1.31
N GLU A 200 -66.81 45.15 -2.35
CA GLU A 200 -67.28 46.29 -3.15
C GLU A 200 -68.61 45.99 -3.86
N ALA A 201 -68.75 44.80 -4.43
CA ALA A 201 -69.98 44.38 -5.10
C ALA A 201 -71.17 44.32 -4.13
N LEU A 202 -70.96 43.81 -2.91
CA LEU A 202 -71.99 43.75 -1.87
C LEU A 202 -72.33 45.13 -1.31
N GLU A 203 -71.34 46.00 -1.09
CA GLU A 203 -71.57 47.39 -0.67
C GLU A 203 -72.44 48.13 -1.70
N GLU A 204 -72.15 47.96 -2.99
CA GLU A 204 -72.94 48.55 -4.08
C GLU A 204 -74.36 47.95 -4.15
N ALA A 205 -74.51 46.64 -3.94
CA ALA A 205 -75.83 46.01 -3.85
C ALA A 205 -76.67 46.54 -2.66
N ALA A 206 -76.02 46.77 -1.51
CA ALA A 206 -76.66 47.38 -0.34
C ALA A 206 -77.06 48.84 -0.61
N LYS A 207 -76.23 49.62 -1.31
CA LYS A 207 -76.58 50.99 -1.74
C LYS A 207 -77.81 51.01 -2.65
N ARG A 208 -77.94 50.03 -3.55
CA ARG A 208 -79.09 49.88 -4.47
C ARG A 208 -80.38 49.45 -3.76
N THR A 209 -80.28 48.84 -2.59
CA THR A 209 -81.42 48.37 -1.80
C THR A 209 -82.09 49.53 -1.03
N LYS A 210 -83.17 50.10 -1.59
CA LYS A 210 -83.83 51.30 -1.02
C LYS A 210 -84.95 51.02 -0.01
N LEU A 211 -85.67 49.90 -0.16
CA LEU A 211 -86.95 49.66 0.53
C LEU A 211 -86.91 48.52 1.58
N ALA A 212 -85.74 47.96 1.87
CA ALA A 212 -85.57 46.88 2.83
C ALA A 212 -84.38 47.14 3.78
N PRO A 213 -84.57 47.94 4.84
CA PRO A 213 -83.47 48.36 5.73
C PRO A 213 -82.73 47.20 6.41
N LYS A 214 -83.47 46.15 6.82
CA LYS A 214 -82.88 44.96 7.46
C LYS A 214 -81.94 44.22 6.51
N LYS A 215 -82.40 43.95 5.28
CA LYS A 215 -81.57 43.30 4.24
C LYS A 215 -80.37 44.15 3.86
N LYS A 216 -80.53 45.47 3.80
CA LYS A 216 -79.42 46.40 3.56
C LYS A 216 -78.34 46.27 4.63
N LYS A 217 -78.71 46.25 5.91
CA LYS A 217 -77.77 46.08 7.03
C LYS A 217 -77.07 44.71 6.99
N GLU A 218 -77.82 43.64 6.68
CA GLU A 218 -77.26 42.29 6.48
C GLU A 218 -76.23 42.26 5.34
N THR A 219 -76.54 42.83 4.18
CA THR A 219 -75.60 42.92 3.04
C THR A 219 -74.38 43.79 3.34
N LEU A 220 -74.52 44.86 4.14
CA LEU A 220 -73.38 45.66 4.59
C LEU A 220 -72.49 44.92 5.59
N GLN A 221 -73.08 44.07 6.46
CA GLN A 221 -72.32 43.19 7.35
C GLN A 221 -71.53 42.14 6.55
N GLU A 222 -72.15 41.52 5.54
CA GLU A 222 -71.44 40.60 4.65
C GLU A 222 -70.29 41.30 3.91
N ALA A 223 -70.51 42.53 3.40
CA ALA A 223 -69.46 43.32 2.78
C ALA A 223 -68.29 43.60 3.76
N LEU A 224 -68.59 43.96 5.01
CA LEU A 224 -67.60 44.17 6.07
C LEU A 224 -66.76 42.90 6.31
N ASP A 225 -67.39 41.73 6.39
CA ASP A 225 -66.70 40.45 6.61
C ASP A 225 -65.73 40.13 5.46
N TYR A 226 -66.10 40.43 4.20
CA TYR A 226 -65.21 40.26 3.04
C TYR A 226 -64.06 41.26 3.03
N TYR A 227 -64.29 42.52 3.42
CA TYR A 227 -63.19 43.48 3.57
C TYR A 227 -62.23 43.09 4.70
N GLN A 228 -62.73 42.58 5.83
CA GLN A 228 -61.88 42.08 6.91
C GLN A 228 -61.01 40.90 6.44
N LYS A 229 -61.59 39.94 5.71
CA LYS A 229 -60.82 38.83 5.10
C LYS A 229 -59.74 39.34 4.13
N SER A 230 -60.06 40.35 3.33
CA SER A 230 -59.09 40.98 2.42
C SER A 230 -57.94 41.67 3.17
N LEU A 231 -58.26 42.38 4.26
CA LEU A 231 -57.27 43.01 5.14
C LEU A 231 -56.38 41.98 5.82
N ASP A 232 -56.96 40.90 6.35
CA ASP A 232 -56.24 39.81 7.01
C ASP A 232 -55.26 39.11 6.05
N LEU A 233 -55.56 39.11 4.75
CA LEU A 233 -54.68 38.62 3.67
C LEU A 233 -53.65 39.67 3.19
N GLY A 234 -53.60 40.85 3.80
CA GLY A 234 -52.56 41.86 3.62
C GLY A 234 -52.94 43.08 2.76
N ARG A 235 -54.20 43.21 2.33
CA ARG A 235 -54.65 44.35 1.52
C ARG A 235 -54.99 45.55 2.40
N GLN A 236 -54.04 46.48 2.56
CA GLN A 236 -54.16 47.57 3.54
C GLN A 236 -55.24 48.62 3.20
N ASP A 237 -55.59 48.79 1.92
CA ASP A 237 -56.65 49.71 1.48
C ASP A 237 -58.05 49.28 1.96
N ALA A 238 -58.26 48.00 2.28
CA ALA A 238 -59.49 47.48 2.89
C ALA A 238 -59.81 48.11 4.25
N GLN A 239 -58.80 48.58 5.00
CA GLN A 239 -58.99 49.21 6.31
C GLN A 239 -59.91 50.43 6.23
N ALA A 240 -59.73 51.30 5.22
CA ALA A 240 -60.54 52.49 5.05
C ALA A 240 -62.02 52.14 4.80
N LYS A 241 -62.28 51.05 4.05
CA LYS A 241 -63.63 50.55 3.78
C LYS A 241 -64.28 49.94 5.03
N ILE A 242 -63.52 49.19 5.80
CA ILE A 242 -63.97 48.62 7.07
C ILE A 242 -64.41 49.75 8.02
N ASP A 243 -63.60 50.80 8.15
CA ASP A 243 -63.91 51.91 9.05
C ASP A 243 -65.16 52.68 8.58
N GLU A 244 -65.30 52.93 7.27
CA GLU A 244 -66.50 53.55 6.69
C GLU A 244 -67.78 52.71 6.91
N LEU A 245 -67.67 51.38 6.83
CA LEU A 245 -68.81 50.47 6.94
C LEU A 245 -69.23 50.22 8.39
N LYS A 246 -68.29 50.21 9.34
CA LYS A 246 -68.58 50.06 10.79
C LYS A 246 -69.52 51.14 11.32
N GLU A 247 -69.48 52.34 10.75
CA GLU A 247 -70.39 53.43 11.14
C GLU A 247 -71.81 53.27 10.57
N LYS A 248 -71.97 52.45 9.52
CA LYS A 248 -73.22 52.31 8.74
C LYS A 248 -73.99 51.03 9.01
N VAL A 249 -73.33 50.04 9.61
CA VAL A 249 -73.92 48.78 10.06
C VAL A 249 -74.54 48.96 11.44
#